data_AF-A0A453HXA9-F1
#
_entry.id   AF-A0A453HXA9-F1
#
_cell.length_a   1.000
_cell.length_b   1.000
_cell.length_c   1.000
_cell.angle_alpha   90.00
_cell.angle_beta   90.00
_cell.angle_gamma   90.00
#
_symmetry.space_group_name_H-M   'P 1'
#
loop_
_entity.id
_entity.type
_entity.pdbx_description
1 polymer ?
#
loop_
_entity_poly.entity_id
_entity_poly.type
_entity_poly.pdbx_seq_one_letter_code
_entity_poly.pdbx_strand_id
1 'polypeptide(L)'
;METTESEPAPELSAEEEMALIRDITAAAEAHAKEGDIFFLITNRWWQSWIDYVIHDLAGVPSNGYHHEFGSNTPRRPGAIDNTNLLDDMASEVSDMQIELHDTLVEGRDYILLPQQVWEKLHSWYGGGPTLPRKAINTGLSQTDLAIEVYPLRLQLLLMPKGEQAVVRISKR
;
A
#
# COMPACT_ATOMS: atom_id res chain seq x y z
N MET A 1 3.23 12.36 -42.64
CA MET A 1 2.73 11.75 -41.40
C MET A 1 3.78 12.04 -40.35
N GLU A 2 3.61 13.13 -39.61
CA GLU A 2 4.43 13.43 -38.43
C GLU A 2 3.84 12.64 -37.26
N THR A 3 4.63 11.70 -36.75
CA THR A 3 4.38 11.07 -35.46
C THR A 3 4.75 12.09 -34.38
N THR A 4 3.75 12.73 -33.79
CA THR A 4 3.91 13.50 -32.56
C THR A 4 4.25 12.52 -31.45
N GLU A 5 5.55 12.42 -31.15
CA GLU A 5 6.10 11.78 -29.97
C GLU A 5 5.55 12.51 -28.74
N SER A 6 4.72 11.84 -27.94
CA SER A 6 4.18 12.39 -26.70
C SER A 6 5.34 12.58 -25.74
N GLU A 7 5.72 13.82 -25.46
CA GLU A 7 6.65 14.15 -24.38
C GLU A 7 6.14 13.51 -23.07
N PRO A 8 6.99 12.82 -22.30
CA PRO A 8 6.61 12.36 -20.97
C PRO A 8 6.30 13.60 -20.12
N ALA A 9 5.15 13.61 -19.46
CA ALA A 9 4.77 14.66 -18.52
C ALA A 9 5.90 14.88 -17.50
N PRO A 10 6.19 16.13 -17.09
CA PRO A 10 7.26 16.39 -16.13
C PRO A 10 7.00 15.60 -14.84
N GLU A 11 7.97 14.77 -14.46
CA GLU A 11 7.94 14.06 -13.19
C GLU A 11 7.96 15.09 -12.05
N LEU A 12 7.02 14.99 -11.10
CA LEU A 12 6.99 15.84 -9.91
C LEU A 12 8.30 15.70 -9.14
N SER A 13 8.77 16.81 -8.56
CA SER A 13 9.93 16.79 -7.66
C SER A 13 9.61 16.05 -6.37
N ALA A 14 10.63 15.55 -5.68
CA ALA A 14 10.43 14.78 -4.46
C ALA A 14 9.85 15.65 -3.32
N GLU A 15 10.18 16.94 -3.30
CA GLU A 15 9.59 17.93 -2.39
C GLU A 15 8.08 18.10 -2.64
N GLU A 16 7.66 18.22 -3.90
CA GLU A 16 6.24 18.33 -4.26
C GLU A 16 5.46 17.06 -3.90
N GLU A 17 6.05 15.88 -4.13
CA GLU A 17 5.44 14.61 -3.71
C GLU A 17 5.25 14.56 -2.20
N MET A 18 6.28 14.89 -1.42
CA MET A 18 6.19 14.89 0.05
C MET A 18 5.12 15.86 0.54
N ALA A 19 5.09 17.08 0.00
CA ALA A 19 4.10 18.10 0.38
C ALA A 19 2.67 17.61 0.10
N LEU A 20 2.42 17.07 -1.10
CA LEU A 20 1.11 16.54 -1.48
C LEU A 20 0.68 15.38 -0.59
N ILE A 21 1.57 14.42 -0.32
CA ILE A 21 1.26 13.26 0.51
C ILE A 21 0.95 13.69 1.95
N ARG A 22 1.70 14.66 2.50
CA ARG A 22 1.44 15.21 3.84
C ARG A 22 0.07 15.87 3.92
N ASP A 23 -0.26 16.74 2.97
CA ASP A 23 -1.50 17.50 2.97
C ASP A 23 -2.73 16.58 2.79
N ILE A 24 -2.61 15.57 1.91
CA ILE A 24 -3.66 14.56 1.73
C ILE A 24 -3.83 13.71 2.98
N THR A 25 -2.74 13.30 3.63
CA THR A 25 -2.78 12.50 4.87
C THR A 25 -3.51 13.26 5.96
N ALA A 26 -3.14 14.52 6.21
CA ALA A 26 -3.80 15.36 7.22
C ALA A 26 -5.29 15.57 6.91
N ALA A 27 -5.64 15.79 5.64
CA ALA A 27 -7.04 15.91 5.23
C ALA A 27 -7.82 14.61 5.41
N ALA A 28 -7.23 13.46 5.10
CA ALA A 28 -7.87 12.16 5.25
C ALA A 28 -8.10 11.81 6.73
N GLU A 29 -7.12 12.06 7.60
CA GLU A 29 -7.24 11.85 9.04
C GLU A 29 -8.35 12.72 9.66
N ALA A 30 -8.46 13.99 9.25
CA ALA A 30 -9.47 14.91 9.75
C ALA A 30 -10.91 14.49 9.38
N HIS A 31 -11.10 13.71 8.33
CA HIS A 31 -12.42 13.29 7.82
C HIS A 31 -12.64 11.78 7.89
N ALA A 32 -11.77 11.06 8.61
CA ALA A 32 -11.83 9.61 8.71
C ALA A 32 -13.14 9.14 9.35
N LYS A 33 -13.78 8.15 8.72
CA LYS A 33 -15.05 7.56 9.17
C LYS A 33 -15.10 6.07 8.91
N GLU A 34 -16.08 5.44 9.52
CA GLU A 34 -16.37 4.04 9.27
C GLU A 34 -16.72 3.80 7.78
N GLY A 35 -16.18 2.72 7.22
CA GLY A 35 -16.36 2.34 5.83
C GLY A 35 -15.34 2.95 4.88
N ASP A 36 -14.51 3.89 5.33
CA ASP A 36 -13.40 4.42 4.53
C ASP A 36 -12.43 3.31 4.13
N ILE A 37 -11.82 3.46 2.97
CA ILE A 37 -10.92 2.48 2.39
C ILE A 37 -9.47 2.90 2.66
N PHE A 38 -8.69 1.94 3.13
CA PHE A 38 -7.26 2.03 3.32
C PHE A 38 -6.57 0.97 2.46
N PHE A 39 -5.33 1.20 2.07
CA PHE A 39 -4.56 0.27 1.25
C PHE A 39 -3.31 -0.15 2.00
N LEU A 40 -3.02 -1.45 1.95
CA LEU A 40 -1.70 -1.93 2.37
C LEU A 40 -0.69 -1.60 1.29
N ILE A 41 0.46 -1.09 1.73
CA ILE A 41 1.67 -0.99 0.92
C ILE A 41 2.82 -1.59 1.68
N THR A 42 3.75 -2.24 0.98
CA THR A 42 4.92 -2.83 1.63
C THR A 42 5.75 -1.76 2.32
N ASN A 43 6.16 -2.05 3.55
CA ASN A 43 6.99 -1.13 4.31
C ASN A 43 8.32 -0.90 3.58
N ARG A 44 8.86 -1.93 2.90
CA ARG A 44 10.06 -1.81 2.06
C ARG A 44 9.93 -0.70 1.02
N TRP A 45 8.85 -0.71 0.23
CA TRP A 45 8.65 0.29 -0.80
C TRP A 45 8.46 1.67 -0.18
N TRP A 46 7.67 1.75 0.90
CA TRP A 46 7.45 2.99 1.62
C TRP A 46 8.75 3.62 2.15
N GLN A 47 9.62 2.82 2.80
CA GLN A 47 10.92 3.32 3.25
C GLN A 47 11.79 3.81 2.09
N SER A 48 11.79 3.10 0.96
CA SER A 48 12.52 3.56 -0.23
C SER A 48 11.99 4.90 -0.76
N TRP A 49 10.68 5.13 -0.69
CA TRP A 49 10.09 6.42 -1.08
C TRP A 49 10.47 7.53 -0.10
N ILE A 50 10.40 7.26 1.21
CA ILE A 50 10.86 8.19 2.26
C ILE A 50 12.33 8.57 2.08
N ASP A 51 13.20 7.60 1.85
CA ASP A 51 14.64 7.84 1.62
C ASP A 51 14.88 8.71 0.38
N TYR A 52 14.12 8.48 -0.70
CA TYR A 52 14.16 9.28 -1.91
C TYR A 52 13.78 10.73 -1.65
N VAL A 53 12.63 10.98 -1.02
CA VAL A 53 12.14 12.34 -0.80
C VAL A 53 13.03 13.10 0.21
N ILE A 54 13.52 12.45 1.26
CA ILE A 54 14.43 13.07 2.24
C ILE A 54 15.79 13.40 1.61
N HIS A 55 16.34 12.52 0.78
CA HIS A 55 17.65 12.75 0.15
C HIS A 55 17.63 13.96 -0.80
N ASP A 56 16.57 14.11 -1.59
CA ASP A 56 16.38 15.26 -2.48
C ASP A 56 16.29 16.58 -1.68
N LEU A 57 15.52 16.56 -0.58
CA LEU A 57 15.39 17.68 0.36
C LEU A 57 16.71 18.05 1.07
N ALA A 58 17.58 17.06 1.32
CA ALA A 58 18.90 17.29 1.90
C ALA A 58 19.89 17.95 0.92
N GLY A 59 19.52 18.08 -0.37
CA GLY A 59 20.27 18.82 -1.38
C GLY A 59 21.69 18.28 -1.61
N VAL A 60 21.95 17.01 -1.32
CA VAL A 60 23.29 16.42 -1.48
C VAL A 60 23.60 16.35 -2.97
N PRO A 61 24.51 17.20 -3.49
CA PRO A 61 24.78 17.21 -4.92
C PRO A 61 25.50 15.90 -5.26
N SER A 62 24.97 15.21 -6.26
CA SER A 62 25.65 14.08 -6.92
C SER A 62 26.87 14.64 -7.65
N ASN A 63 27.96 14.87 -6.90
CA ASN A 63 29.22 15.31 -7.47
C ASN A 63 29.75 14.19 -8.36
N GLY A 64 29.72 14.45 -9.68
CA GLY A 64 30.05 13.53 -10.77
C GLY A 64 31.50 13.07 -10.84
N TYR A 65 32.00 12.41 -9.80
CA TYR A 65 33.22 11.63 -9.84
C TYR A 65 32.87 10.15 -9.66
N HIS A 66 32.83 9.45 -10.79
CA HIS A 66 32.81 8.00 -10.86
C HIS A 66 33.97 7.40 -10.05
N HIS A 67 33.64 6.72 -8.97
CA HIS A 67 34.44 5.61 -8.45
C HIS A 67 33.50 4.41 -8.27
N GLU A 68 33.85 3.29 -8.90
CA GLU A 68 33.07 2.06 -9.05
C GLU A 68 32.92 1.24 -7.76
N PHE A 69 32.55 1.87 -6.65
CA PHE A 69 32.18 1.20 -5.40
C PHE A 69 30.93 1.88 -4.79
N GLY A 70 29.75 1.32 -5.10
CA GLY A 70 28.50 1.51 -4.34
C GLY A 70 28.04 2.96 -4.14
N SER A 71 27.60 3.63 -5.21
CA SER A 71 26.88 4.91 -5.10
C SER A 71 25.53 4.70 -4.37
N ASN A 72 25.50 5.04 -3.10
CA ASN A 72 24.40 4.82 -2.17
C ASN A 72 23.42 6.02 -2.13
N THR A 73 23.30 6.79 -3.21
CA THR A 73 22.29 7.85 -3.32
C THR A 73 20.92 7.18 -3.50
N PRO A 74 19.95 7.38 -2.59
CA PRO A 74 18.59 6.87 -2.75
C PRO A 74 18.00 7.34 -4.07
N ARG A 75 17.60 6.39 -4.90
CA ARG A 75 16.97 6.68 -6.19
C ARG A 75 15.46 6.73 -6.03
N ARG A 76 14.80 7.45 -6.93
CA ARG A 76 13.35 7.40 -7.10
C ARG A 76 12.88 5.93 -7.11
N PRO A 77 11.92 5.54 -6.27
CA PRO A 77 11.44 4.17 -6.23
C PRO A 77 10.91 3.70 -7.58
N GLY A 78 11.00 2.40 -7.83
CA GLY A 78 10.29 1.78 -8.94
C GLY A 78 8.79 1.62 -8.65
N ALA A 79 8.11 0.85 -9.50
CA ALA A 79 6.70 0.53 -9.31
C ALA A 79 6.42 -0.14 -7.96
N ILE A 80 5.23 0.10 -7.41
CA ILE A 80 4.81 -0.50 -6.14
C ILE A 80 4.69 -2.01 -6.35
N ASP A 81 5.35 -2.79 -5.50
CA ASP A 81 5.23 -4.23 -5.45
C ASP A 81 4.76 -4.66 -4.07
N ASN A 82 3.56 -5.23 -4.02
CA ASN A 82 2.92 -5.75 -2.80
C ASN A 82 2.86 -7.29 -2.77
N THR A 83 3.47 -7.96 -3.75
CA THR A 83 3.33 -9.42 -3.94
C THR A 83 3.86 -10.19 -2.74
N ASN A 84 4.88 -9.68 -2.04
CA ASN A 84 5.44 -10.33 -0.84
C ASN A 84 4.53 -10.27 0.40
N LEU A 85 3.39 -9.56 0.34
CA LEU A 85 2.38 -9.60 1.39
C LEU A 85 1.36 -10.74 1.17
N LEU A 86 1.41 -11.38 0.00
CA LEU A 86 0.45 -12.42 -0.35
C LEU A 86 0.87 -13.77 0.18
N ASP A 87 -0.13 -14.60 0.49
CA ASP A 87 0.07 -16.02 0.72
C ASP A 87 0.02 -16.77 -0.62
N ASP A 88 1.19 -17.26 -1.07
CA ASP A 88 1.32 -18.03 -2.31
C ASP A 88 0.47 -19.32 -2.29
N MET A 89 0.18 -19.88 -1.11
CA MET A 89 -0.53 -21.15 -0.95
C MET A 89 -2.06 -21.01 -1.06
N ALA A 90 -2.58 -19.80 -0.89
CA ALA A 90 -4.02 -19.54 -0.92
C ALA A 90 -4.61 -19.52 -2.34
N SER A 91 -3.77 -19.26 -3.35
CA SER A 91 -4.19 -19.18 -4.74
C SER A 91 -4.68 -20.53 -5.30
N GLU A 92 -4.31 -21.66 -4.69
CA GLU A 92 -4.69 -23.00 -5.15
C GLU A 92 -6.10 -23.42 -4.69
N VAL A 93 -6.69 -22.73 -3.69
CA VAL A 93 -7.90 -23.20 -2.98
C VAL A 93 -9.12 -22.30 -3.23
N SER A 94 -8.97 -21.12 -3.82
CA SER A 94 -10.10 -20.23 -4.10
C SER A 94 -9.83 -19.33 -5.31
N ASP A 95 -10.59 -19.55 -6.38
CA ASP A 95 -10.40 -18.99 -7.74
C ASP A 95 -10.34 -17.46 -7.88
N MET A 96 -10.52 -16.63 -6.85
CA MET A 96 -10.66 -15.17 -7.08
C MET A 96 -10.25 -14.24 -5.92
N GLN A 97 -9.65 -14.70 -4.83
CA GLN A 97 -9.37 -13.81 -3.70
C GLN A 97 -7.89 -13.78 -3.30
N ILE A 98 -7.28 -12.61 -3.46
CA ILE A 98 -5.94 -12.29 -2.96
C ILE A 98 -5.94 -12.44 -1.44
N GLU A 99 -5.20 -13.42 -0.90
CA GLU A 99 -5.04 -13.63 0.54
C GLU A 99 -3.71 -13.06 1.04
N LEU A 100 -3.75 -12.41 2.20
CA LEU A 100 -2.54 -11.92 2.87
C LEU A 100 -1.97 -13.02 3.76
N HIS A 101 -0.65 -13.03 3.89
CA HIS A 101 0.02 -13.85 4.91
C HIS A 101 -0.50 -13.47 6.31
N ASP A 102 -0.75 -14.44 7.16
CA ASP A 102 -1.38 -14.23 8.48
C ASP A 102 -0.40 -13.69 9.55
N THR A 103 0.91 -13.83 9.31
CA THR A 103 1.96 -13.32 10.21
C THR A 103 2.40 -11.87 9.96
N LEU A 104 1.76 -11.12 9.05
CA LEU A 104 2.22 -9.76 8.76
C LEU A 104 1.93 -8.81 9.91
N VAL A 105 2.90 -7.95 10.19
CA VAL A 105 2.84 -6.94 11.26
C VAL A 105 2.87 -5.54 10.65
N GLU A 106 1.87 -4.72 10.99
CA GLU A 106 1.83 -3.30 10.61
C GLU A 106 3.06 -2.55 11.16
N GLY A 107 3.64 -1.66 10.36
CA GLY A 107 4.86 -0.91 10.67
C GLY A 107 6.16 -1.70 10.45
N ARG A 108 6.09 -3.03 10.38
CA ARG A 108 7.22 -3.90 10.04
C ARG A 108 7.17 -4.32 8.58
N ASP A 109 6.08 -4.98 8.18
CA ASP A 109 5.95 -5.64 6.88
C ASP A 109 5.17 -4.76 5.89
N TYR A 110 4.14 -4.07 6.37
CA TYR A 110 3.32 -3.13 5.61
C TYR A 110 2.97 -1.90 6.43
N ILE A 111 2.49 -0.87 5.76
CA ILE A 111 1.78 0.26 6.38
C ILE A 111 0.40 0.41 5.74
N LEU A 112 -0.50 1.12 6.43
CA LEU A 112 -1.83 1.44 5.93
C LEU A 112 -1.87 2.89 5.46
N LEU A 113 -2.32 3.09 4.22
CA LEU A 113 -2.48 4.40 3.62
C LEU A 113 -3.96 4.71 3.37
N PRO A 114 -4.44 5.92 3.67
CA PRO A 114 -5.75 6.37 3.20
C PRO A 114 -5.87 6.26 1.68
N GLN A 115 -7.07 5.98 1.17
CA GLN A 115 -7.35 5.81 -0.26
C GLN A 115 -6.72 6.90 -1.14
N GLN A 116 -6.85 8.16 -0.75
CA GLN A 116 -6.37 9.30 -1.54
C GLN A 116 -4.84 9.33 -1.63
N VAL A 117 -4.15 8.90 -0.58
CA VAL A 117 -2.69 8.78 -0.56
C VAL A 117 -2.25 7.66 -1.50
N TRP A 118 -2.92 6.50 -1.42
CA TRP A 118 -2.68 5.38 -2.32
C TRP A 118 -2.89 5.76 -3.78
N GLU A 119 -4.00 6.43 -4.11
CA GLU A 119 -4.31 6.86 -5.48
C GLU A 119 -3.22 7.78 -6.06
N LYS A 120 -2.64 8.67 -5.24
CA LYS A 120 -1.52 9.50 -5.68
C LYS A 120 -0.25 8.70 -5.93
N LEU A 121 0.18 7.89 -4.98
CA LEU A 121 1.39 7.07 -5.16
C LEU A 121 1.23 6.11 -6.34
N HIS A 122 0.05 5.49 -6.50
CA HIS A 122 -0.24 4.61 -7.63
C HIS A 122 -0.26 5.36 -8.96
N SER A 123 -0.75 6.62 -8.99
CA SER A 123 -0.71 7.43 -10.22
C SER A 123 0.71 7.81 -10.65
N TRP A 124 1.66 7.93 -9.71
CA TRP A 124 3.04 8.30 -10.00
C TRP A 124 3.94 7.09 -10.29
N TYR A 125 3.74 6.00 -9.54
CA TYR A 125 4.64 4.84 -9.55
C TYR A 125 4.00 3.60 -10.19
N GLY A 126 2.68 3.53 -10.27
CA GLY A 126 1.96 2.34 -10.76
C GLY A 126 2.21 1.10 -9.89
N GLY A 127 2.08 -0.08 -10.48
CA GLY A 127 2.33 -1.36 -9.83
C GLY A 127 1.10 -1.97 -9.15
N GLY A 128 1.34 -2.84 -8.17
CA GLY A 128 0.32 -3.61 -7.46
C GLY A 128 0.88 -4.86 -6.78
N PRO A 129 0.02 -5.83 -6.40
CA PRO A 129 -1.44 -5.76 -6.44
C PRO A 129 -2.01 -4.73 -5.44
N THR A 130 -3.23 -4.28 -5.69
CA THR A 130 -3.97 -3.39 -4.76
C THR A 130 -4.54 -4.22 -3.61
N LEU A 131 -4.36 -3.73 -2.38
CA LEU A 131 -4.78 -4.45 -1.17
C LEU A 131 -5.70 -3.58 -0.31
N PRO A 132 -6.95 -3.33 -0.74
CA PRO A 132 -7.89 -2.48 -0.02
C PRO A 132 -8.40 -3.15 1.26
N ARG A 133 -8.59 -2.36 2.32
CA ARG A 133 -9.18 -2.71 3.61
C ARG A 133 -10.14 -1.63 4.06
N LYS A 134 -11.11 -2.00 4.89
CA LYS A 134 -12.14 -1.08 5.37
C LYS A 134 -11.86 -0.66 6.80
N ALA A 135 -12.05 0.61 7.09
CA ALA A 135 -12.19 1.10 8.44
C ALA A 135 -13.50 0.58 9.03
N ILE A 136 -13.42 -0.05 10.20
CA ILE A 136 -14.54 -0.55 10.99
C ILE A 136 -14.55 0.17 12.33
N ASN A 137 -15.74 0.33 12.91
CA ASN A 137 -15.83 0.73 14.31
C ASN A 137 -15.53 -0.47 15.21
N THR A 138 -14.67 -0.33 16.22
CA THR A 138 -14.31 -1.43 17.14
C THR A 138 -15.33 -1.68 18.25
N GLY A 139 -16.43 -0.92 18.28
CA GLY A 139 -17.56 -1.11 19.19
C GLY A 139 -17.38 -0.53 20.59
N LEU A 140 -16.22 0.06 20.90
CA LEU A 140 -15.93 0.68 22.20
C LEU A 140 -16.42 2.13 22.28
N SER A 141 -16.42 2.85 21.16
CA SER A 141 -17.02 4.18 21.01
C SER A 141 -17.24 4.53 19.52
N GLN A 142 -18.02 5.56 19.21
CA GLN A 142 -18.16 6.02 17.82
C GLN A 142 -16.85 6.56 17.22
N THR A 143 -15.87 6.89 18.07
CA THR A 143 -14.58 7.48 17.66
C THR A 143 -13.47 6.44 17.48
N ASP A 144 -13.67 5.21 17.95
CA ASP A 144 -12.65 4.15 17.84
C ASP A 144 -12.76 3.43 16.50
N LEU A 145 -12.12 4.02 15.48
CA LEU A 145 -11.95 3.42 14.16
C LEU A 145 -10.70 2.53 14.14
N ALA A 146 -10.82 1.33 13.59
CA ALA A 146 -9.68 0.46 13.28
C ALA A 146 -9.80 -0.09 11.86
N ILE A 147 -8.67 -0.35 11.22
CA ILE A 147 -8.68 -0.93 9.88
C ILE A 147 -8.77 -2.46 10.00
N GLU A 148 -9.83 -3.04 9.43
CA GLU A 148 -10.00 -4.49 9.41
C GLU A 148 -9.10 -5.12 8.36
N VAL A 149 -7.85 -5.44 8.72
CA VAL A 149 -6.90 -6.09 7.81
C VAL A 149 -7.23 -7.59 7.61
N TYR A 150 -7.69 -8.26 8.67
CA TYR A 150 -8.02 -9.68 8.67
C TYR A 150 -9.46 -9.91 9.17
N PRO A 151 -10.44 -10.05 8.26
CA PRO A 151 -11.78 -10.52 8.60
C PRO A 151 -11.76 -11.95 9.14
N LEU A 152 -12.78 -12.34 9.91
CA LEU A 152 -12.89 -13.71 10.43
C LEU A 152 -13.19 -14.67 9.28
N ARG A 153 -12.36 -15.70 9.12
CA ARG A 153 -12.55 -16.78 8.13
C ARG A 153 -13.13 -18.00 8.84
N LEU A 154 -14.35 -18.38 8.49
CA LEU A 154 -15.05 -19.55 9.02
C LEU A 154 -15.14 -20.63 7.96
N GLN A 155 -14.76 -21.86 8.31
CA GLN A 155 -14.98 -23.05 7.48
C GLN A 155 -16.20 -23.78 8.00
N LEU A 156 -17.27 -23.76 7.21
CA LEU A 156 -18.53 -24.46 7.48
C LEU A 156 -18.45 -25.87 6.91
N LEU A 157 -18.81 -26.87 7.70
CA LEU A 157 -18.86 -28.27 7.31
C LEU A 157 -20.30 -28.79 7.44
N LEU A 158 -20.89 -29.23 6.33
CA LEU A 158 -22.23 -29.82 6.31
C LEU A 158 -22.15 -31.33 6.50
N MET A 159 -22.71 -31.82 7.61
CA MET A 159 -22.79 -33.25 7.93
C MET A 159 -24.16 -33.84 7.54
N PRO A 160 -24.24 -35.10 7.05
CA PRO A 160 -23.15 -36.07 6.90
C PRO A 160 -22.42 -36.01 5.55
N LYS A 161 -22.82 -35.12 4.63
CA LYS A 161 -22.32 -35.09 3.24
C LYS A 161 -20.87 -34.64 3.08
N GLY A 162 -20.28 -34.02 4.11
CA GLY A 162 -18.90 -33.55 4.10
C GLY A 162 -18.66 -32.33 3.21
N GLU A 163 -19.72 -31.65 2.76
CA GLU A 163 -19.61 -30.44 1.95
C GLU A 163 -19.00 -29.32 2.79
N GLN A 164 -18.08 -28.56 2.20
CA GLN A 164 -17.38 -27.47 2.88
C GLN A 164 -17.67 -26.14 2.20
N ALA A 165 -17.85 -25.09 2.99
CA ALA A 165 -17.95 -23.72 2.52
C ALA A 165 -17.09 -22.80 3.39
N VAL A 166 -16.44 -21.80 2.79
CA VAL A 166 -15.70 -20.77 3.52
C VAL A 166 -16.51 -19.48 3.51
N VAL A 167 -16.74 -18.90 4.69
CA VAL A 167 -17.45 -17.64 4.86
C VAL A 167 -16.53 -16.65 5.57
N ARG A 168 -16.54 -15.39 5.11
CA ARG A 168 -15.83 -14.29 5.77
C ARG A 168 -16.84 -13.40 6.49
N ILE A 169 -16.58 -13.14 7.77
CA ILE A 169 -17.44 -12.30 8.62
C ILE A 169 -16.60 -11.13 9.12
N SER A 170 -17.13 -9.91 8.97
CA SER A 170 -16.52 -8.71 9.53
C SER A 170 -16.67 -8.70 11.04
N LYS A 171 -15.72 -8.11 11.77
CA LYS A 171 -15.73 -8.03 13.23
C LYS A 171 -16.76 -7.04 13.80
N ARG A 172 -17.50 -6.32 12.95
CA ARG A 172 -18.57 -5.41 13.34
C ARG A 172 -19.90 -6.13 13.58
#